data_AF-X1QLU2-F1
#
_entry.id   AF-X1QLU2-F1
#
_cell.length_a   1.000
_cell.length_b   1.000
_cell.length_c   1.000
_cell.angle_alpha   90.00
_cell.angle_beta   90.00
_cell.angle_gamma   90.00
#
_symmetry.space_group_name_H-M   'P 1'
#
loop_
_entity.id
_entity.type
_entity.pdbx_description
1 polymer ?
#
loop_
_entity_poly.entity_id
_entity_poly.type
_entity_poly.pdbx_seq_one_letter_code
_entity_poly.pdbx_strand_id
1 'polypeptide(L)'
;MSESDSFLNIMIGAIFAVAGVVVLAPTLQRIFAATPAAQSYAAQVYTGLTDYRVLEADGQLRWLSLVDAPPFTPWITASFFNDGDVTTDPPGAVSVYIAINNPDALVELKKGESQYADFSFAQRRIEIIFYKTD
;
A
#
# COMPACT_ATOMS: atom_id res chain seq x y z
N MET A 1 -35.81 41.06 49.67
CA MET A 1 -34.90 40.76 48.54
C MET A 1 -34.05 39.59 48.97
N SER A 2 -34.34 38.42 48.41
CA SER A 2 -33.87 37.12 48.91
C SER A 2 -32.46 36.80 48.42
N GLU A 3 -31.60 36.36 49.34
CA GLU A 3 -30.24 35.83 49.06
C GLU A 3 -30.24 34.57 48.17
N SER A 4 -31.41 34.06 47.78
CA SER A 4 -31.59 32.91 46.89
C SER A 4 -31.30 33.20 45.41
N ASP A 5 -31.26 34.46 44.98
CA ASP A 5 -31.01 34.81 43.57
C ASP A 5 -29.50 34.90 43.22
N SER A 6 -28.63 34.92 44.23
CA SER A 6 -27.18 35.00 44.04
C SER A 6 -26.52 33.62 43.87
N PHE A 7 -27.02 32.61 44.60
CA PHE A 7 -26.49 31.24 44.51
C PHE A 7 -26.86 30.53 43.20
N LEU A 8 -28.05 30.80 42.65
CA LEU A 8 -28.49 30.17 41.40
C LEU A 8 -27.69 30.68 40.19
N ASN A 9 -27.31 31.96 40.17
CA ASN A 9 -26.49 32.54 39.09
C ASN A 9 -25.01 32.12 39.16
N ILE A 10 -24.46 31.90 40.36
CA ILE A 10 -23.09 31.37 40.52
C ILE A 10 -23.00 29.90 40.12
N MET A 11 -24.04 29.11 40.39
CA MET A 11 -24.12 27.69 40.00
C MET A 11 -24.28 27.50 38.48
N ILE A 12 -24.96 28.41 37.77
CA ILE A 12 -25.10 28.33 36.31
C ILE A 12 -23.80 28.72 35.59
N GLY A 13 -23.03 29.67 36.13
CA GLY A 13 -21.73 30.07 35.57
C GLY A 13 -20.64 28.98 35.67
N ALA A 14 -20.68 28.16 36.71
CA ALA A 14 -19.68 27.09 36.91
C ALA A 14 -19.89 25.87 35.99
N ILE A 15 -21.14 25.60 35.57
CA ILE A 15 -21.46 24.48 34.68
C ILE A 15 -20.96 24.73 33.25
N PHE A 16 -20.97 25.98 32.78
CA PHE A 16 -20.45 26.33 31.46
C PHE A 16 -18.92 26.43 31.38
N ALA A 17 -18.22 26.65 32.51
CA ALA A 17 -16.75 26.70 32.53
C ALA A 17 -16.08 25.31 32.52
N VAL A 18 -16.74 24.27 33.06
CA VAL A 18 -16.18 22.90 33.08
C VAL A 18 -16.51 22.12 31.79
N ALA A 19 -17.59 22.46 31.10
CA ALA A 19 -17.92 21.86 29.81
C ALA A 19 -16.99 22.32 28.66
N GLY A 20 -16.41 23.52 28.75
CA GLY A 20 -15.53 24.07 27.70
C GLY A 20 -14.10 23.52 27.69
N VAL A 21 -13.59 23.03 28.83
CA VAL A 21 -12.20 22.57 28.95
C VAL A 21 -12.05 21.06 28.70
N VAL A 22 -13.10 20.26 28.92
CA VAL A 22 -13.01 18.79 28.73
C VAL A 22 -13.20 18.36 27.27
N VAL A 23 -13.78 19.20 26.41
CA VAL A 23 -14.04 18.83 24.99
C VAL A 23 -12.84 19.12 24.06
N LEU A 24 -11.88 19.96 24.49
CA LEU A 24 -10.69 20.29 23.69
C LEU A 24 -9.50 19.35 23.89
N ALA A 25 -9.51 18.53 24.95
CA ALA A 25 -8.44 17.56 25.19
C ALA A 25 -8.46 16.35 24.23
N PRO A 26 -9.59 15.68 23.94
CA PRO A 26 -9.57 14.50 23.07
C PRO A 26 -9.47 14.86 21.58
N THR A 27 -9.75 16.11 21.20
CA THR A 27 -9.62 16.57 19.80
C THR A 27 -8.17 16.90 19.43
N LEU A 28 -7.37 17.45 20.35
CA LEU A 28 -5.93 17.61 20.12
C LEU A 28 -5.19 16.27 20.07
N GLN A 29 -5.57 15.28 20.89
CA GLN A 29 -4.99 13.94 20.82
C GLN A 29 -5.26 13.25 19.47
N ARG A 30 -6.38 13.56 18.80
CA ARG A 30 -6.65 13.05 17.44
C ARG A 30 -5.85 13.74 16.35
N ILE A 31 -5.41 14.99 16.56
CA ILE A 31 -4.56 15.71 15.60
C ILE A 31 -3.10 15.21 15.68
N PHE A 32 -2.64 14.76 16.85
CA PHE A 32 -1.28 14.21 17.00
C PHE A 32 -1.15 12.71 16.73
N ALA A 33 -2.27 11.97 16.60
CA ALA A 33 -2.27 10.54 16.28
C ALA A 33 -2.03 10.23 14.78
N ALA A 34 -1.94 11.26 13.92
CA ALA A 34 -1.53 11.14 12.53
C ALA A 34 -0.08 11.60 12.35
N THR A 35 0.81 11.20 13.25
CA THR A 35 2.20 11.01 12.82
C THR A 35 2.17 9.69 12.06
N PRO A 36 2.24 9.64 10.71
CA PRO A 36 2.64 8.39 10.10
C PRO A 36 3.95 8.05 10.79
N ALA A 37 4.03 6.86 11.38
CA ALA A 37 5.31 6.28 11.70
C ALA A 37 6.05 6.21 10.36
N ALA A 38 6.74 7.30 10.01
CA ALA A 38 7.92 7.28 9.21
C ALA A 38 8.92 6.51 10.07
N GLN A 39 8.71 5.19 10.16
CA GLN A 39 9.80 4.27 10.36
C GLN A 39 10.72 4.56 9.19
N SER A 40 11.72 5.41 9.48
CA SER A 40 12.95 5.37 8.75
C SER A 40 13.36 3.90 8.75
N TYR A 41 13.19 3.25 7.60
CA TYR A 41 13.82 1.97 7.33
C TYR A 41 15.33 2.27 7.32
N ALA A 42 15.89 2.39 8.53
CA ALA A 42 17.31 2.50 8.76
C ALA A 42 17.93 1.32 8.03
N ALA A 43 18.87 1.61 7.14
CA ALA A 43 19.49 0.71 6.19
C ALA A 43 19.67 -0.71 6.77
N GLN A 44 18.66 -1.55 6.57
CA GLN A 44 18.82 -2.98 6.77
C GLN A 44 19.75 -3.43 5.68
N VAL A 45 20.84 -4.08 6.07
CA VAL A 45 21.73 -4.79 5.15
C VAL A 45 20.86 -5.77 4.36
N TYR A 46 20.57 -5.44 3.11
CA TYR A 46 19.70 -6.20 2.22
C TYR A 46 20.25 -7.61 2.06
N THR A 47 19.71 -8.56 2.80
CA THR A 47 19.92 -10.00 2.55
C THR A 47 18.87 -10.40 1.53
N GLY A 48 19.09 -9.98 0.28
CA GLY A 48 18.12 -10.14 -0.80
C GLY A 48 17.84 -11.59 -1.09
N LEU A 49 16.66 -12.07 -0.68
CA LEU A 49 16.12 -13.32 -1.20
C LEU A 49 15.62 -13.02 -2.63
N THR A 50 16.21 -13.68 -3.61
CA THR A 50 15.68 -13.69 -4.98
C THR A 50 14.71 -14.86 -5.12
N ASP A 51 13.49 -14.58 -5.55
CA ASP A 51 12.45 -15.58 -5.83
C ASP A 51 12.15 -15.57 -7.33
N TYR A 52 12.32 -16.72 -7.96
CA TYR A 52 12.08 -16.90 -9.38
C TYR A 52 10.76 -17.63 -9.56
N ARG A 53 9.86 -17.04 -10.36
CA ARG A 53 8.54 -17.60 -10.65
C ARG A 53 8.28 -17.59 -12.16
N VAL A 54 7.59 -18.62 -12.63
CA VAL A 54 7.02 -18.70 -13.98
C VAL A 54 5.51 -18.56 -13.85
N LEU A 55 4.93 -17.68 -14.67
CA LEU A 55 3.50 -17.39 -14.66
C LEU A 55 2.93 -17.66 -16.04
N GLU A 56 1.86 -18.45 -16.10
CA GLU A 56 1.15 -18.75 -17.34
C GLU A 56 -0.02 -17.78 -17.51
N ALA A 57 0.02 -16.98 -18.58
CA ALA A 57 -1.06 -16.09 -18.95
C ALA A 57 -2.00 -16.78 -19.96
N ASP A 58 -3.32 -16.62 -19.79
CA ASP A 58 -4.33 -17.37 -20.57
C ASP A 58 -5.46 -16.48 -21.14
N GLY A 59 -5.14 -15.21 -21.45
CA GLY A 59 -6.08 -14.23 -21.98
C GLY A 59 -6.94 -13.54 -20.92
N GLN A 60 -7.07 -14.14 -19.73
CA GLN A 60 -7.74 -13.51 -18.60
C GLN A 60 -6.76 -12.71 -17.73
N LEU A 61 -7.27 -11.67 -17.07
CA LEU A 61 -6.48 -10.94 -16.07
C LEU A 61 -6.29 -11.82 -14.83
N ARG A 62 -5.05 -12.26 -14.63
CA ARG A 62 -4.60 -13.02 -13.47
C ARG A 62 -3.83 -12.11 -12.52
N TRP A 63 -3.68 -12.56 -11.27
CA TRP A 63 -2.86 -11.86 -10.29
C TRP A 63 -2.06 -12.82 -9.42
N LEU A 64 -0.90 -12.35 -8.98
CA LEU A 64 -0.02 -13.01 -8.03
C LEU A 64 0.10 -12.11 -6.80
N SER A 65 -0.41 -12.58 -5.65
CA SER A 65 -0.10 -11.95 -4.37
C SER A 65 1.30 -12.33 -3.95
N LEU A 66 2.12 -11.33 -3.63
CA LEU A 66 3.46 -11.50 -3.09
C LEU A 66 3.51 -11.34 -1.57
N VAL A 67 2.37 -11.01 -0.95
CA VAL A 67 2.19 -10.92 0.50
C VAL A 67 1.81 -12.30 1.03
N ASP A 68 2.66 -12.90 1.87
CA ASP A 68 2.46 -14.25 2.42
C ASP A 68 2.05 -14.27 3.91
N ALA A 69 2.69 -13.49 4.79
CA ALA A 69 2.34 -13.36 6.21
C ALA A 69 2.96 -12.12 6.91
N PRO A 70 2.33 -11.54 7.95
CA PRO A 70 2.94 -10.50 8.78
C PRO A 70 4.07 -11.02 9.70
N PRO A 71 5.13 -10.24 9.95
CA PRO A 71 5.45 -8.95 9.34
C PRO A 71 5.92 -9.13 7.89
N PHE A 72 5.19 -8.52 6.96
CA PHE A 72 5.46 -8.62 5.52
C PHE A 72 6.81 -8.00 5.20
N THR A 73 7.65 -8.70 4.45
CA THR A 73 8.84 -8.10 3.83
C THR A 73 8.48 -7.74 2.39
N PRO A 74 8.24 -6.46 2.10
CA PRO A 74 7.85 -6.05 0.77
C PRO A 74 8.94 -6.24 -0.28
N TRP A 75 8.52 -6.68 -1.47
CA TRP A 75 9.39 -6.75 -2.64
C TRP A 75 9.68 -5.34 -3.15
N ILE A 76 10.95 -5.06 -3.40
CA ILE A 76 11.42 -3.71 -3.75
C ILE A 76 11.76 -3.62 -5.24
N THR A 77 12.19 -4.73 -5.84
CA THR A 77 12.54 -4.80 -7.26
C THR A 77 11.93 -6.04 -7.90
N ALA A 78 11.63 -5.97 -9.19
CA ALA A 78 11.15 -7.10 -9.98
C ALA A 78 11.65 -7.00 -11.43
N SER A 79 11.95 -8.15 -12.01
CA SER A 79 12.28 -8.30 -13.44
C SER A 79 11.27 -9.24 -14.08
N PHE A 80 10.76 -8.85 -15.24
CA PHE A 80 9.77 -9.60 -16.01
C PHE A 80 10.37 -9.94 -17.36
N PHE A 81 10.11 -11.16 -17.84
CA PHE A 81 10.60 -11.68 -19.10
C PHE A 81 9.43 -12.34 -19.83
N ASN A 82 9.29 -12.08 -21.13
CA ASN A 82 8.31 -12.76 -21.96
C ASN A 82 9.00 -13.81 -22.86
N ASP A 83 8.85 -15.08 -22.50
CA ASP A 83 9.44 -16.20 -23.25
C ASP A 83 8.64 -16.58 -24.51
N GLY A 84 7.43 -16.04 -24.70
CA GLY A 84 6.51 -16.35 -25.79
C GLY A 84 5.54 -17.47 -25.48
N ASP A 85 4.82 -17.96 -26.50
CA ASP A 85 3.91 -19.11 -26.34
C ASP A 85 4.72 -20.40 -26.18
N VAL A 86 4.75 -20.91 -24.95
CA VAL A 86 5.47 -22.12 -24.57
C VAL A 86 4.81 -23.42 -25.08
N THR A 87 3.59 -23.35 -25.63
CA THR A 87 2.90 -24.53 -26.19
C THR A 87 3.34 -24.87 -27.61
N THR A 88 4.10 -23.97 -28.26
CA THR A 88 4.64 -24.14 -29.62
C THR A 88 6.17 -24.26 -29.63
N ASP A 89 6.74 -25.02 -30.57
CA ASP A 89 8.20 -25.14 -30.76
C ASP A 89 8.59 -24.77 -32.22
N PRO A 90 9.35 -23.67 -32.46
CA PRO A 90 9.88 -22.74 -31.45
C PRO A 90 8.75 -21.92 -30.79
N PRO A 91 9.00 -21.29 -29.62
CA PRO A 91 7.98 -20.51 -28.92
C PRO A 91 7.30 -19.49 -29.83
N GLY A 92 5.99 -19.34 -29.71
CA GLY A 92 5.19 -18.45 -30.54
C GLY A 92 5.39 -17.00 -30.16
N ALA A 93 5.17 -16.09 -31.11
CA ALA A 93 5.16 -14.66 -30.83
C ALA A 93 3.83 -14.28 -30.16
N VAL A 94 3.87 -14.01 -28.87
CA VAL A 94 2.72 -13.57 -28.07
C VAL A 94 3.15 -12.40 -27.20
N SER A 95 2.29 -11.38 -27.07
CA SER A 95 2.49 -10.27 -26.14
C SER A 95 1.85 -10.60 -24.80
N VAL A 96 2.57 -10.29 -23.71
CA VAL A 96 2.02 -10.34 -22.36
C VAL A 96 1.94 -8.93 -21.79
N TYR A 97 0.94 -8.71 -20.96
CA TYR A 97 0.72 -7.44 -20.29
C TYR A 97 0.93 -7.64 -18.80
N ILE A 98 1.72 -6.77 -18.19
CA ILE A 98 2.02 -6.81 -16.76
C ILE A 98 1.67 -5.48 -16.11
N ALA A 99 1.17 -5.52 -14.87
CA ALA A 99 1.00 -4.34 -14.04
C ALA A 99 1.37 -4.64 -12.59
N ILE A 100 1.90 -3.64 -11.90
CA ILE A 100 2.30 -3.75 -10.49
C ILE A 100 1.34 -2.92 -9.67
N ASN A 101 0.74 -3.51 -8.63
CA ASN A 101 -0.12 -2.86 -7.64
C ASN A 101 -1.41 -2.18 -8.14
N ASN A 102 -1.59 -2.00 -9.44
CA ASN A 102 -2.75 -1.41 -10.09
C ASN A 102 -3.06 -2.14 -11.40
N PRO A 103 -4.20 -2.83 -11.54
CA PRO A 103 -4.54 -3.59 -12.76
C PRO A 103 -4.79 -2.72 -14.00
N ASP A 104 -5.00 -1.41 -13.83
CA ASP A 104 -5.25 -0.48 -14.94
C ASP A 104 -3.95 0.06 -15.57
N ALA A 105 -2.79 -0.22 -14.95
CA ALA A 105 -1.47 0.26 -15.39
C ALA A 105 -0.69 -0.81 -16.16
N LEU A 106 -1.36 -1.51 -17.08
CA LEU A 106 -0.76 -2.58 -17.88
C LEU A 106 0.25 -2.04 -18.87
N VAL A 107 1.44 -2.64 -18.87
CA VAL A 107 2.51 -2.42 -19.84
C VAL A 107 2.67 -3.69 -20.67
N GLU A 108 2.69 -3.52 -21.99
CA GLU A 108 2.93 -4.62 -22.94
C GLU A 108 4.41 -5.02 -22.92
N LEU A 109 4.66 -6.32 -22.99
CA LEU A 109 5.96 -6.93 -23.15
C LEU A 109 5.87 -7.93 -24.31
N LYS A 110 6.56 -7.65 -25.42
CA LYS A 110 6.60 -8.56 -26.58
C LYS A 110 7.53 -9.74 -26.32
N LYS A 111 7.40 -10.79 -27.14
CA LYS A 111 8.29 -11.95 -27.04
C LYS A 111 9.77 -11.53 -27.07
N GLY A 112 10.53 -12.00 -26.08
CA GLY A 112 11.95 -11.72 -25.92
C GLY A 112 12.26 -10.36 -25.28
N GLU A 113 11.25 -9.54 -24.98
CA GLU A 113 11.44 -8.32 -24.21
C GLU A 113 11.49 -8.62 -22.71
N SER A 114 12.12 -7.71 -21.99
CA SER A 114 12.15 -7.72 -20.53
C SER A 114 11.84 -6.33 -19.97
N GLN A 115 11.23 -6.30 -18.78
CA GLN A 115 10.93 -5.08 -18.06
C GLN A 115 11.50 -5.17 -16.65
N TYR A 116 12.06 -4.07 -16.17
CA TYR A 116 12.55 -3.93 -14.81
C TYR A 116 11.72 -2.88 -14.06
N ALA A 117 11.45 -3.15 -12.79
CA ALA A 117 10.75 -2.24 -11.90
C ALA A 117 11.53 -2.08 -10.59
N ASP A 118 11.71 -0.83 -10.16
CA ASP A 118 12.42 -0.48 -8.93
C ASP A 118 11.57 0.45 -8.08
N PHE A 119 11.22 -0.03 -6.90
CA PHE A 119 10.41 0.64 -5.90
C PHE A 119 11.22 1.05 -4.67
N SER A 120 12.57 1.09 -4.72
CA SER A 120 13.46 1.39 -3.58
C SER A 120 13.14 2.69 -2.85
N PHE A 121 12.65 3.70 -3.56
CA PHE A 121 12.27 5.00 -2.98
C PHE A 121 10.76 5.26 -2.98
N ALA A 122 9.96 4.28 -3.43
CA ALA A 122 8.51 4.42 -3.48
C ALA A 122 7.86 4.26 -2.10
N GLN A 123 6.81 5.02 -1.82
CA GLN A 123 6.04 4.90 -0.57
C GLN A 123 5.35 3.54 -0.45
N ARG A 124 4.84 3.02 -1.57
CA ARG A 124 4.24 1.69 -1.70
C ARG A 124 5.24 0.77 -2.38
N ARG A 125 5.41 -0.45 -1.88
CA ARG A 125 6.31 -1.47 -2.44
C ARG A 125 5.53 -2.46 -3.30
N ILE A 126 6.20 -3.42 -3.93
CA ILE A 126 5.56 -4.42 -4.79
C ILE A 126 4.81 -5.44 -3.91
N GLU A 127 3.49 -5.49 -4.06
CA GLU A 127 2.59 -6.35 -3.27
C GLU A 127 1.86 -7.36 -4.15
N ILE A 128 1.45 -6.94 -5.34
CA ILE A 128 0.66 -7.73 -6.26
C ILE A 128 1.10 -7.46 -7.70
N ILE A 129 1.23 -8.53 -8.48
CA ILE A 129 1.51 -8.48 -9.91
C ILE A 129 0.26 -8.93 -10.64
N PHE A 130 -0.24 -8.12 -11.56
CA PHE A 130 -1.28 -8.48 -12.51
C PHE A 130 -0.66 -8.86 -13.84
N TYR A 131 -1.20 -9.86 -14.50
CA TYR A 131 -0.69 -10.32 -15.78
C TYR A 131 -1.80 -10.92 -16.65
N LYS A 132 -1.64 -10.79 -17.97
CA LYS A 132 -2.47 -11.46 -18.98
C LYS A 132 -1.72 -11.56 -20.31
N THR A 133 -2.28 -12.27 -21.26
CA THR A 133 -1.87 -12.28 -22.68
C THR A 133 -3.03 -11.77 -23.53
N ASP A 134 -2.75 -11.46 -24.80
CA ASP A 134 -3.76 -11.36 -25.85
C ASP A 134 -4.53 -12.67 -26.06
#